data_AF-A0A2D6TW94-F1
#
_entry.id   AF-A0A2D6TW94-F1
#
_cell.length_a   1.000
_cell.length_b   1.000
_cell.length_c   1.000
_cell.angle_alpha   90.00
_cell.angle_beta   90.00
_cell.angle_gamma   90.00
#
_symmetry.space_group_name_H-M   'P 1'
#
loop_
_entity.id
_entity.type
_entity.pdbx_description
1 polymer ?
#
loop_
_entity_poly.entity_id
_entity_poly.type
_entity_poly.pdbx_seq_one_letter_code
_entity_poly.pdbx_strand_id
1 'polypeptide(L)'
;MKEQLSQEIKEQYKVHYVWINSNNDVPEGCLCSVPLHYLDHVYKNAIKYPSALFTVWVDKSMIDLRSDFFVMSHGYLAAPNNVEFRNLRDIQAISDLAFFNEDCSDDIYQGRKSNIWGRVDLARLYVLEQALNDEPDFYHLYVDFDIIDINIYDPKMYRALATEGIFIGQDPNGRIENGYMCVGKGHGQTYLSTTLIPDTVVHVTEYECNGWVSLVNTFNEPWFDTESLSGQRQEASGYVLPVPDCYKNWGLN
;
A
#
# COMPACT_ATOMS: atom_id res chain seq x y z
N MET A 1 -21.35 -28.11 13.16
CA MET A 1 -20.55 -26.93 13.57
C MET A 1 -19.55 -26.45 12.53
N LYS A 2 -18.98 -27.31 11.66
CA LYS A 2 -18.12 -26.88 10.53
C LYS A 2 -18.88 -26.28 9.33
N GLU A 3 -20.20 -26.49 9.25
CA GLU A 3 -21.02 -26.06 8.09
C GLU A 3 -21.79 -24.74 8.32
N GLN A 4 -21.82 -24.20 9.54
CA GLN A 4 -22.55 -22.96 9.84
C GLN A 4 -21.74 -21.67 9.62
N LEU A 5 -20.41 -21.77 9.46
CA LEU A 5 -19.55 -20.67 9.02
C LEU A 5 -19.60 -20.43 7.50
N SER A 6 -20.40 -21.21 6.75
CA SER A 6 -20.40 -21.20 5.28
C SER A 6 -21.37 -20.19 4.63
N GLN A 7 -22.11 -19.41 5.44
CA GLN A 7 -23.09 -18.42 4.96
C GLN A 7 -23.04 -17.07 5.69
N GLU A 8 -22.14 -16.90 6.66
CA GLU A 8 -21.86 -15.60 7.27
C GLU A 8 -21.13 -14.74 6.24
N ILE A 9 -21.74 -13.59 5.92
CA ILE A 9 -21.24 -12.44 5.17
C ILE A 9 -19.85 -12.71 4.56
N LYS A 10 -19.77 -12.95 3.24
CA LYS A 10 -18.50 -12.82 2.54
C LYS A 10 -18.02 -11.39 2.76
N GLU A 11 -17.19 -11.21 3.78
CA GLU A 11 -16.61 -9.93 4.12
C GLU A 11 -15.95 -9.39 2.87
N GLN A 12 -16.32 -8.16 2.52
CA GLN A 12 -15.84 -7.55 1.31
C GLN A 12 -14.55 -6.82 1.67
N TYR A 13 -13.46 -7.26 1.05
CA TYR A 13 -12.15 -6.64 1.21
C TYR A 13 -11.93 -5.65 0.07
N LYS A 14 -11.37 -4.50 0.41
CA LYS A 14 -10.75 -3.59 -0.55
C LYS A 14 -9.25 -3.59 -0.34
N VAL A 15 -8.51 -3.85 -1.40
CA VAL A 15 -7.05 -3.96 -1.39
C VAL A 15 -6.46 -2.75 -2.08
N HIS A 16 -5.51 -2.10 -1.43
CA HIS A 16 -4.93 -0.84 -1.86
C HIS A 16 -3.43 -0.97 -2.04
N TYR A 17 -2.92 -0.51 -3.18
CA TYR A 17 -1.50 -0.41 -3.49
C TYR A 17 -1.16 1.06 -3.75
N VAL A 18 0.01 1.52 -3.33
CA VAL A 18 0.45 2.92 -3.49
C VAL A 18 1.76 2.97 -4.26
N TRP A 19 1.78 3.72 -5.36
CA TRP A 19 2.97 4.00 -6.14
C TRP A 19 3.29 5.49 -6.15
N ILE A 20 4.49 5.85 -5.71
CA ILE A 20 5.05 7.20 -5.75
C ILE A 20 6.48 7.09 -6.27
N ASN A 21 6.82 7.82 -7.32
CA ASN A 21 8.21 7.87 -7.76
C ASN A 21 9.04 8.76 -6.84
N SER A 22 10.32 8.43 -6.70
CA SER A 22 11.30 9.31 -6.07
C SER A 22 11.61 10.57 -6.90
N ASN A 23 11.41 10.53 -8.22
CA ASN A 23 11.54 11.67 -9.13
C ASN A 23 10.65 11.52 -10.37
N ASN A 24 10.48 12.60 -11.11
CA ASN A 24 9.67 12.62 -12.34
C ASN A 24 10.35 11.96 -13.55
N ASP A 25 11.65 11.70 -13.44
CA ASP A 25 12.46 11.26 -14.57
C ASP A 25 12.23 9.78 -14.88
N VAL A 26 12.17 9.48 -16.17
CA VAL A 26 12.22 8.09 -16.64
C VAL A 26 13.68 7.65 -16.67
N PRO A 27 14.05 6.54 -16.00
CA PRO A 27 15.42 6.03 -16.04
C PRO A 27 15.93 5.84 -17.47
N GLU A 28 17.23 6.04 -17.68
CA GLU A 28 17.85 5.87 -19.00
C GLU A 28 17.57 4.45 -19.56
N GLY A 29 17.13 4.38 -20.82
CA GLY A 29 16.75 3.12 -21.46
C GLY A 29 15.34 2.63 -21.14
N CYS A 30 14.60 3.27 -20.22
CA CYS A 30 13.22 2.92 -19.92
C CYS A 30 12.21 3.75 -20.72
N LEU A 31 11.04 3.15 -21.01
CA LEU A 31 9.90 3.84 -21.63
C LEU A 31 8.91 4.40 -20.61
N CYS A 32 8.96 3.91 -19.38
CA CYS A 32 8.06 4.24 -18.28
C CYS A 32 8.88 4.26 -16.98
N SER A 33 8.63 5.24 -16.12
CA SER A 33 9.26 5.32 -14.79
C SER A 33 8.61 4.37 -13.77
N VAL A 34 7.41 3.86 -14.07
CA VAL A 34 6.72 2.85 -13.28
C VAL A 34 7.08 1.44 -13.80
N PRO A 35 7.64 0.56 -12.97
CA PRO A 35 7.90 -0.82 -13.35
C PRO A 35 6.59 -1.60 -13.44
N LEU A 36 6.06 -1.75 -14.66
CA LEU A 36 4.74 -2.33 -14.92
C LEU A 36 4.57 -3.77 -14.41
N HIS A 37 5.66 -4.53 -14.25
CA HIS A 37 5.62 -5.89 -13.69
C HIS A 37 5.10 -5.94 -12.24
N TYR A 38 5.21 -4.85 -11.47
CA TYR A 38 4.58 -4.75 -10.16
C TYR A 38 3.05 -4.72 -10.27
N LEU A 39 2.50 -4.12 -11.33
CA LEU A 39 1.07 -4.14 -11.59
C LEU A 39 0.58 -5.57 -11.91
N ASP A 40 1.43 -6.41 -12.53
CA ASP A 40 1.09 -7.82 -12.76
C ASP A 40 0.85 -8.58 -11.46
N HIS A 41 1.53 -8.24 -10.37
CA HIS A 41 1.28 -8.83 -9.06
C HIS A 41 -0.11 -8.47 -8.54
N VAL A 42 -0.53 -7.21 -8.71
CA VAL A 42 -1.88 -6.76 -8.39
C VAL A 42 -2.91 -7.58 -9.19
N TYR A 43 -2.67 -7.76 -10.49
CA TYR A 43 -3.60 -8.51 -11.35
C TYR A 43 -3.68 -9.99 -10.95
N LYS A 44 -2.56 -10.63 -10.62
CA LYS A 44 -2.54 -12.01 -10.11
C LYS A 44 -3.35 -12.14 -8.82
N ASN A 45 -3.18 -11.21 -7.88
CA ASN A 45 -3.99 -11.18 -6.65
C ASN A 45 -5.48 -10.93 -6.95
N ALA A 46 -5.80 -10.03 -7.88
CA ALA A 46 -7.18 -9.73 -8.27
C ALA A 46 -7.89 -10.91 -8.94
N ILE A 47 -7.17 -11.69 -9.76
CA ILE A 47 -7.67 -12.95 -10.35
C ILE A 47 -7.89 -14.01 -9.27
N LYS A 48 -6.96 -14.11 -8.31
CA LYS A 48 -7.03 -15.08 -7.22
C LYS A 48 -8.17 -14.78 -6.24
N TYR A 49 -8.48 -13.50 -6.03
CA TYR A 49 -9.48 -13.01 -5.09
C TYR A 49 -10.58 -12.19 -5.80
N PRO A 50 -11.42 -12.82 -6.64
CA PRO A 50 -12.37 -12.11 -7.49
C PRO A 50 -13.52 -11.43 -6.72
N SER A 51 -13.70 -11.73 -5.44
CA SER A 51 -14.69 -11.05 -4.58
C SER A 51 -14.17 -9.78 -3.93
N ALA A 52 -12.86 -9.54 -3.96
CA ALA A 52 -12.24 -8.33 -3.43
C ALA A 52 -12.10 -7.28 -4.54
N LEU A 53 -12.12 -6.01 -4.15
CA LEU A 53 -11.86 -4.88 -5.04
C LEU A 53 -10.43 -4.39 -4.83
N PHE A 54 -9.75 -4.02 -5.92
CA PHE A 54 -8.35 -3.65 -5.91
C PHE A 54 -8.20 -2.23 -6.45
N THR A 55 -7.54 -1.36 -5.69
CA THR A 55 -7.26 0.02 -6.10
C THR A 55 -5.75 0.23 -6.14
N VAL A 56 -5.24 0.62 -7.31
CA VAL A 56 -3.87 1.06 -7.49
C VAL A 56 -3.85 2.59 -7.47
N TRP A 57 -3.29 3.16 -6.41
CA TRP A 57 -3.10 4.59 -6.26
C TRP A 57 -1.75 4.99 -6.83
N VAL A 58 -1.75 5.88 -7.82
CA VAL A 58 -0.53 6.38 -8.43
C VAL A 58 -0.46 7.89 -8.20
N ASP A 59 0.66 8.39 -7.70
CA ASP A 59 0.88 9.83 -7.64
C ASP A 59 1.17 10.37 -9.05
N LYS A 60 0.12 10.80 -9.75
CA LYS A 60 0.22 11.24 -11.15
C LYS A 60 1.02 12.52 -11.33
N SER A 61 1.21 13.33 -10.27
CA SER A 61 2.09 14.49 -10.35
C SER A 61 3.57 14.12 -10.30
N MET A 62 3.89 12.87 -9.92
CA MET A 62 5.25 12.35 -9.80
C MET A 62 5.69 11.50 -11.01
N ILE A 63 4.93 11.49 -12.10
CA ILE A 63 5.24 10.74 -13.33
C ILE A 63 5.02 11.60 -14.58
N ASP A 64 5.81 11.38 -15.62
CA ASP A 64 5.61 12.04 -16.91
C ASP A 64 4.36 11.53 -17.65
N LEU A 65 3.83 12.32 -18.59
CA LEU A 65 2.64 11.97 -19.39
C LEU A 65 2.81 10.64 -20.14
N ARG A 66 4.05 10.32 -20.53
CA ARG A 66 4.39 9.06 -21.19
C ARG A 66 4.23 7.89 -20.22
N SER A 67 4.73 7.99 -19.00
CA SER A 67 4.60 6.95 -17.98
C SER A 67 3.15 6.77 -17.56
N ASP A 68 2.38 7.86 -17.41
CA ASP A 68 0.93 7.77 -17.17
C ASP A 68 0.23 7.02 -18.33
N PHE A 69 0.57 7.35 -19.58
CA PHE A 69 0.04 6.63 -20.74
C PHE A 69 0.35 5.12 -20.69
N PHE A 70 1.58 4.73 -20.34
CA PHE A 70 1.95 3.32 -20.23
C PHE A 70 1.21 2.61 -19.09
N VAL A 71 1.12 3.21 -17.90
CA VAL A 71 0.40 2.65 -16.76
C VAL A 71 -1.08 2.46 -17.10
N MET A 72 -1.73 3.49 -17.64
CA MET A 72 -3.15 3.42 -17.99
C MET A 72 -3.41 2.43 -19.13
N SER A 73 -2.52 2.35 -20.13
CA SER A 73 -2.64 1.38 -21.22
C SER A 73 -2.46 -0.05 -20.72
N HIS A 74 -1.51 -0.28 -19.81
CA HIS A 74 -1.30 -1.57 -19.17
C HIS A 74 -2.53 -2.00 -18.38
N GLY A 75 -3.09 -1.09 -17.58
CA GLY A 75 -4.35 -1.29 -16.88
C GLY A 75 -5.50 -1.66 -17.82
N TYR A 76 -5.70 -0.88 -18.89
CA TYR A 76 -6.78 -1.12 -19.85
C TYR A 76 -6.68 -2.48 -20.55
N LEU A 77 -5.47 -2.94 -20.88
CA LEU A 77 -5.26 -4.16 -21.65
C LEU A 77 -5.22 -5.44 -20.80
N ALA A 78 -4.74 -5.34 -19.54
CA ALA A 78 -4.40 -6.51 -18.74
C ALA A 78 -5.11 -6.60 -17.38
N ALA A 79 -5.65 -5.49 -16.85
CA ALA A 79 -6.24 -5.51 -15.53
C ALA A 79 -7.59 -6.25 -15.49
N PRO A 80 -7.82 -7.13 -14.49
CA PRO A 80 -9.13 -7.68 -14.20
C PRO A 80 -10.19 -6.60 -13.89
N ASN A 81 -11.46 -6.91 -14.10
CA ASN A 81 -12.57 -5.97 -13.89
C ASN A 81 -12.73 -5.46 -12.44
N ASN A 82 -12.13 -6.16 -11.47
CA ASN A 82 -12.11 -5.75 -10.06
C ASN A 82 -10.87 -4.95 -9.68
N VAL A 83 -10.10 -4.44 -10.65
CA VAL A 83 -8.98 -3.51 -10.45
C VAL A 83 -9.33 -2.14 -11.00
N GLU A 84 -9.11 -1.10 -10.19
CA GLU A 84 -9.22 0.30 -10.59
C GLU A 84 -7.90 1.04 -10.36
N PHE A 85 -7.65 2.07 -11.16
CA PHE A 85 -6.52 2.99 -11.02
C PHE A 85 -7.04 4.34 -10.58
N ARG A 86 -6.45 4.91 -9.53
CA ARG A 86 -6.79 6.23 -9.01
C ARG A 86 -5.57 7.11 -8.87
N ASN A 87 -5.78 8.42 -8.92
CA ASN A 87 -4.73 9.37 -8.64
C ASN A 87 -4.62 9.56 -7.13
N LEU A 88 -3.42 9.43 -6.58
CA LEU A 88 -3.18 9.58 -5.15
C LEU A 88 -3.55 10.99 -4.64
N ARG A 89 -3.36 12.01 -5.50
CA ARG A 89 -3.69 13.41 -5.18
C ARG A 89 -5.17 13.74 -5.15
N ASP A 90 -6.04 12.77 -5.46
CA ASP A 90 -7.48 12.93 -5.26
C ASP A 90 -7.84 12.84 -3.75
N ILE A 91 -6.93 12.37 -2.91
CA ILE A 91 -7.05 12.40 -1.45
C ILE A 91 -6.63 13.77 -0.94
N GLN A 92 -7.60 14.53 -0.41
CA GLN A 92 -7.40 15.92 0.01
C GLN A 92 -6.27 16.09 1.04
N ALA A 93 -6.17 15.17 2.01
CA ALA A 93 -5.11 15.22 3.01
C ALA A 93 -3.70 15.14 2.38
N ILE A 94 -3.56 14.35 1.30
CA ILE A 94 -2.30 14.23 0.56
C ILE A 94 -2.04 15.47 -0.29
N SER A 95 -3.06 16.03 -0.96
CA SER A 95 -2.88 17.24 -1.78
C SER A 95 -2.53 18.48 -0.95
N ASP A 96 -3.05 18.58 0.27
CA ASP A 96 -2.88 19.76 1.14
C ASP A 96 -1.56 19.76 1.90
N LEU A 97 -0.95 18.59 2.10
CA LEU A 97 0.34 18.47 2.78
C LEU A 97 1.47 18.97 1.87
N ALA A 98 2.08 20.08 2.25
CA ALA A 98 3.26 20.65 1.58
C ALA A 98 4.37 19.62 1.36
N PHE A 99 4.54 18.69 2.30
CA PHE A 99 5.50 17.59 2.23
C PHE A 99 5.38 16.73 0.96
N PHE A 100 4.18 16.57 0.39
CA PHE A 100 3.97 15.88 -0.87
C PHE A 100 4.17 16.77 -2.10
N ASN A 101 4.10 18.10 -1.97
CA ASN A 101 4.16 19.04 -3.10
C ASN A 101 5.58 19.48 -3.49
N GLU A 102 6.61 19.09 -2.74
CA GLU A 102 8.01 19.41 -3.01
C GLU A 102 8.69 18.30 -3.84
N ASP A 103 9.77 18.56 -4.57
CA ASP A 103 10.44 17.52 -5.36
C ASP A 103 11.40 16.74 -4.44
N CYS A 104 11.31 15.41 -4.35
CA CYS A 104 12.20 14.63 -3.47
C CYS A 104 13.68 14.64 -3.91
N SER A 105 13.98 15.18 -5.09
CA SER A 105 15.34 15.32 -5.60
C SER A 105 16.03 16.51 -4.93
N ASP A 106 16.72 16.24 -3.83
CA ASP A 106 17.59 17.18 -3.12
C ASP A 106 16.91 18.33 -2.35
N ASP A 107 15.57 18.35 -2.26
CA ASP A 107 14.89 19.36 -1.45
C ASP A 107 15.05 19.13 0.05
N ILE A 108 15.37 20.24 0.69
CA ILE A 108 15.52 20.38 2.13
C ILE A 108 14.15 20.85 2.69
N TYR A 109 13.31 19.92 3.14
CA TYR A 109 12.11 20.29 3.91
C TYR A 109 12.55 20.68 5.32
N GLN A 110 12.35 21.94 5.69
CA GLN A 110 12.73 22.50 7.00
C GLN A 110 14.17 22.20 7.45
N GLY A 111 15.15 22.21 6.54
CA GLY A 111 16.55 21.92 6.88
C GLY A 111 16.95 20.44 6.76
N ARG A 112 16.06 19.54 6.33
CA ARG A 112 16.30 18.09 6.25
C ARG A 112 15.97 17.51 4.88
N LYS A 113 16.75 16.52 4.44
CA LYS A 113 16.55 15.85 3.14
C LYS A 113 15.21 15.12 3.13
N SER A 114 14.25 15.61 2.35
CA SER A 114 13.01 14.88 2.08
C SER A 114 13.36 13.52 1.47
N ASN A 115 12.76 12.44 1.99
CA ASN A 115 12.94 11.11 1.42
C ASN A 115 11.59 10.53 0.97
N ILE A 116 11.64 9.74 -0.09
CA ILE A 116 10.46 9.13 -0.69
C ILE A 116 9.73 8.18 0.28
N TRP A 117 10.46 7.58 1.23
CA TRP A 117 9.91 6.61 2.17
C TRP A 117 8.89 7.22 3.12
N GLY A 118 9.15 8.42 3.67
CA GLY A 118 8.17 9.14 4.47
C GLY A 118 6.89 9.47 3.70
N ARG A 119 6.97 9.73 2.39
CA ARG A 119 5.80 9.94 1.53
C ARG A 119 4.97 8.68 1.37
N VAL A 120 5.64 7.57 1.07
CA VAL A 120 4.97 6.27 0.91
C VAL A 120 4.35 5.83 2.25
N ASP A 121 5.03 6.06 3.36
CA ASP A 121 4.55 5.74 4.72
C ASP A 121 3.32 6.56 5.12
N LEU A 122 3.26 7.86 4.79
CA LEU A 122 2.05 8.64 5.04
C LEU A 122 0.93 8.32 4.04
N ALA A 123 1.27 8.15 2.77
CA ALA A 123 0.28 7.90 1.72
C ALA A 123 -0.52 6.62 1.98
N ARG A 124 0.15 5.54 2.41
CA ARG A 124 -0.55 4.29 2.74
C ARG A 124 -1.57 4.47 3.87
N LEU A 125 -1.27 5.31 4.87
CA LEU A 125 -2.18 5.57 5.99
C LEU A 125 -3.36 6.45 5.56
N TYR A 126 -3.10 7.52 4.80
CA TYR A 126 -4.17 8.37 4.28
C TYR A 126 -5.09 7.66 3.29
N VAL A 127 -4.56 6.73 2.50
CA VAL A 127 -5.37 5.85 1.65
C VAL A 127 -6.31 4.99 2.50
N LEU A 128 -5.81 4.37 3.56
CA LEU A 128 -6.64 3.56 4.46
C LEU A 128 -7.70 4.41 5.17
N GLU A 129 -7.34 5.61 5.63
CA GLU A 129 -8.27 6.53 6.31
C GLU A 129 -9.39 6.99 5.37
N GLN A 130 -9.03 7.46 4.18
CA GLN A 130 -9.99 7.88 3.17
C GLN A 130 -10.93 6.74 2.81
N ALA A 131 -10.39 5.54 2.57
CA ALA A 131 -11.20 4.39 2.17
C ALA A 131 -12.16 3.94 3.27
N LEU A 132 -11.74 3.96 4.55
CA LEU A 132 -12.61 3.69 5.69
C LEU A 132 -13.72 4.73 5.86
N ASN A 133 -13.43 5.99 5.56
CA ASN A 133 -14.43 7.07 5.64
C ASN A 133 -15.48 6.95 4.53
N ASP A 134 -15.06 6.56 3.32
CA ASP A 134 -15.94 6.39 2.17
C ASP A 134 -16.79 5.11 2.30
N GLU A 135 -16.19 4.02 2.77
CA GLU A 135 -16.79 2.68 2.71
C GLU A 135 -16.58 1.89 4.02
N PRO A 136 -17.09 2.37 5.17
CA PRO A 136 -16.79 1.85 6.50
C PRO A 136 -17.22 0.40 6.75
N ASP A 137 -18.06 -0.17 5.88
CA ASP A 137 -18.50 -1.57 5.99
C ASP A 137 -17.54 -2.58 5.33
N PHE A 138 -16.45 -2.11 4.72
CA PHE A 138 -15.40 -2.95 4.15
C PHE A 138 -14.18 -3.05 5.09
N TYR A 139 -13.44 -4.15 4.95
CA TYR A 139 -12.07 -4.22 5.46
C TYR A 139 -11.12 -3.69 4.39
N HIS A 140 -10.26 -2.76 4.79
CA HIS A 140 -9.31 -2.11 3.90
C HIS A 140 -7.91 -2.64 4.15
N LEU A 141 -7.33 -3.28 3.15
CA LEU A 141 -6.01 -3.89 3.19
C LEU A 141 -5.04 -3.10 2.32
N TYR A 142 -4.04 -2.47 2.92
CA TYR A 142 -2.88 -1.97 2.20
C TYR A 142 -1.85 -3.08 1.99
N VAL A 143 -1.25 -3.10 0.80
CA VAL A 143 -0.24 -4.09 0.38
C VAL A 143 0.86 -3.43 -0.46
N ASP A 144 2.12 -3.72 -0.17
CA ASP A 144 3.25 -3.40 -1.04
C ASP A 144 3.25 -4.30 -2.29
N PHE A 145 3.74 -3.76 -3.41
CA PHE A 145 3.75 -4.48 -4.70
C PHE A 145 4.65 -5.73 -4.74
N ASP A 146 5.56 -5.90 -3.78
CA ASP A 146 6.45 -7.06 -3.69
C ASP A 146 5.82 -8.26 -2.94
N ILE A 147 4.59 -8.10 -2.44
CA ILE A 147 3.82 -9.17 -1.80
C ILE A 147 3.13 -10.00 -2.87
N ILE A 148 3.62 -11.23 -3.05
CA ILE A 148 3.17 -12.15 -4.11
C ILE A 148 1.75 -12.65 -3.83
N ASP A 149 1.46 -12.99 -2.58
CA ASP A 149 0.18 -13.53 -2.15
C ASP A 149 -0.31 -12.81 -0.89
N ILE A 150 -1.42 -12.11 -1.04
CA ILE A 150 -2.01 -11.30 0.02
C ILE A 150 -2.82 -12.12 1.03
N ASN A 151 -3.17 -13.38 0.74
CA ASN A 151 -3.87 -14.26 1.69
C ASN A 151 -5.02 -13.63 2.49
N ILE A 152 -5.97 -12.95 1.83
CA ILE A 152 -7.07 -12.22 2.50
C ILE A 152 -8.02 -13.09 3.36
N TYR A 153 -7.87 -14.41 3.32
CA TYR A 153 -8.65 -15.35 4.13
C TYR A 153 -7.86 -15.93 5.30
N ASP A 154 -6.76 -15.28 5.71
CA ASP A 154 -5.99 -15.68 6.88
C ASP A 154 -6.85 -15.61 8.16
N PRO A 155 -7.08 -16.74 8.86
CA PRO A 155 -7.82 -16.75 10.11
C PRO A 155 -7.21 -15.86 11.21
N LYS A 156 -5.90 -15.60 11.17
CA LYS A 156 -5.24 -14.69 12.10
C LYS A 156 -5.64 -13.25 11.82
N MET A 157 -5.63 -12.83 10.56
CA MET A 157 -6.07 -11.50 10.15
C MET A 157 -7.53 -11.28 10.55
N TYR A 158 -8.40 -12.25 10.25
CA TYR A 158 -9.81 -12.18 10.68
C TYR A 158 -9.94 -11.99 12.19
N ARG A 159 -9.20 -12.76 13.00
CA ARG A 159 -9.26 -12.65 14.46
C ARG A 159 -8.80 -11.27 14.93
N ALA A 160 -7.66 -10.79 14.43
CA ALA A 160 -7.12 -9.48 14.79
C ALA A 160 -8.08 -8.34 14.42
N LEU A 161 -8.68 -8.40 13.23
CA LEU A 161 -9.69 -7.43 12.80
C LEU A 161 -10.95 -7.48 13.67
N ALA A 162 -11.36 -8.67 14.13
CA ALA A 162 -12.53 -8.81 14.99
C ALA A 162 -12.29 -8.31 16.43
N THR A 163 -11.07 -8.41 16.96
CA THR A 163 -10.75 -8.01 18.35
C THR A 163 -10.24 -6.57 18.43
N GLU A 164 -9.30 -6.22 17.57
CA GLU A 164 -8.57 -4.95 17.62
C GLU A 164 -8.98 -3.98 16.50
N GLY A 165 -9.64 -4.48 15.45
CA GLY A 165 -10.00 -3.67 14.28
C GLY A 165 -8.83 -3.36 13.34
N ILE A 166 -7.62 -3.86 13.63
CA ILE A 166 -6.42 -3.67 12.82
C ILE A 166 -5.60 -4.96 12.77
N PHE A 167 -4.86 -5.16 11.69
CA PHE A 167 -3.89 -6.24 11.49
C PHE A 167 -2.66 -5.71 10.77
N ILE A 168 -1.47 -6.19 11.14
CA ILE A 168 -0.21 -5.75 10.54
C ILE A 168 0.69 -6.95 10.28
N GLY A 169 1.28 -7.00 9.09
CA GLY A 169 2.18 -8.07 8.68
C GLY A 169 3.48 -8.09 9.47
N GLN A 170 4.06 -9.28 9.61
CA GLN A 170 5.41 -9.48 10.12
C GLN A 170 6.30 -10.13 9.06
N ASP A 171 7.58 -9.76 9.01
CA ASP A 171 8.60 -10.46 8.24
C ASP A 171 8.81 -11.90 8.76
N PRO A 172 9.56 -12.75 8.03
CA PRO A 172 9.84 -14.12 8.48
C PRO A 172 10.60 -14.23 9.82
N ASN A 173 11.21 -13.14 10.29
CA ASN A 173 11.92 -13.05 11.57
C ASN A 173 11.02 -12.52 12.71
N GLY A 174 9.72 -12.28 12.45
CA GLY A 174 8.77 -11.76 13.43
C GLY A 174 8.86 -10.25 13.65
N ARG A 175 9.56 -9.51 12.77
CA ARG A 175 9.60 -8.05 12.82
C ARG A 175 8.35 -7.49 12.17
N ILE A 176 7.73 -6.52 12.80
CA ILE A 176 6.58 -5.81 12.21
C ILE A 176 7.06 -5.16 10.91
N GLU A 177 6.19 -5.09 9.91
CA GLU A 177 6.43 -4.43 8.63
C GLU A 177 5.23 -3.55 8.26
N ASN A 178 5.46 -2.44 7.56
CA ASN A 178 4.37 -1.55 7.11
C ASN A 178 3.83 -1.88 5.72
N GLY A 179 4.43 -2.87 5.05
CA GLY A 179 4.05 -3.30 3.70
C GLY A 179 2.76 -4.10 3.63
N TYR A 180 2.15 -4.45 4.75
CA TYR A 180 0.91 -5.22 4.81
C TYR A 180 0.09 -4.80 6.04
N MET A 181 -1.02 -4.11 5.83
CA MET A 181 -1.84 -3.57 6.93
C MET A 181 -3.31 -3.64 6.58
N CYS A 182 -4.12 -4.27 7.43
CA CYS A 182 -5.57 -4.31 7.26
C CYS A 182 -6.28 -3.58 8.39
N VAL A 183 -7.29 -2.79 8.08
CA VAL A 183 -8.05 -2.01 9.04
C VAL A 183 -9.55 -2.15 8.76
N GLY A 184 -10.34 -2.27 9.82
CA GLY A 184 -11.80 -2.21 9.78
C GLY A 184 -12.34 -1.04 10.62
N LYS A 185 -13.66 -0.84 10.55
CA LYS A 185 -14.36 0.16 11.37
C LYS A 185 -14.20 -0.07 12.88
N GLY A 186 -14.55 0.96 13.65
CA GLY A 186 -14.51 0.90 15.11
C GLY A 186 -13.11 1.19 15.64
N HIS A 187 -12.54 0.28 16.43
CA HIS A 187 -11.24 0.52 17.08
C HIS A 187 -10.11 0.77 16.08
N GLY A 188 -10.09 0.05 14.94
CA GLY A 188 -9.09 0.24 13.90
C GLY A 188 -9.10 1.63 13.28
N GLN A 189 -10.28 2.12 12.88
CA GLN A 189 -10.45 3.46 12.33
C GLN A 189 -10.07 4.55 13.36
N THR A 190 -10.49 4.40 14.61
CA THR A 190 -10.11 5.33 15.68
C THR A 190 -8.59 5.34 15.86
N TYR A 191 -7.97 4.18 15.98
CA TYR A 191 -6.52 4.06 16.15
C TYR A 191 -5.74 4.68 14.97
N LEU A 192 -6.17 4.40 13.73
CA LEU A 192 -5.58 4.97 12.53
C LEU A 192 -5.62 6.50 12.55
N SER A 193 -6.79 7.09 12.81
CA SER A 193 -7.02 8.54 12.72
C SER A 193 -6.52 9.34 13.92
N THR A 194 -6.58 8.78 15.14
CA THR A 194 -6.24 9.54 16.36
C THR A 194 -4.84 9.29 16.89
N THR A 195 -4.17 8.22 16.44
CA THR A 195 -2.85 7.84 16.94
C THR A 195 -1.88 7.69 15.78
N LEU A 196 -2.13 6.74 14.88
CA LEU A 196 -1.11 6.34 13.92
C LEU A 196 -0.79 7.42 12.88
N ILE A 197 -1.80 8.06 12.28
CA ILE A 197 -1.60 9.15 11.32
C ILE A 197 -0.94 10.36 12.00
N PRO A 198 -1.45 10.91 13.12
CA PRO A 198 -0.82 12.02 13.83
C PRO A 198 0.66 11.77 14.17
N ASP A 199 0.97 10.59 14.73
CA ASP A 199 2.35 10.23 15.08
C ASP A 199 3.23 10.10 13.84
N THR A 200 2.71 9.53 12.75
CA THR A 200 3.45 9.42 11.48
C THR A 200 3.70 10.79 10.86
N VAL A 201 2.74 11.72 10.91
CA VAL A 201 2.92 13.09 10.44
C VAL A 201 4.05 13.76 11.21
N VAL A 202 4.01 13.72 12.55
CA VAL A 202 5.06 14.28 13.40
C VAL A 202 6.42 13.70 13.03
N HIS A 203 6.54 12.37 12.91
CA HIS A 203 7.82 11.77 12.55
C HIS A 203 8.28 12.15 11.14
N VAL A 204 7.41 12.11 10.14
CA VAL A 204 7.81 12.42 8.77
C VAL A 204 8.15 13.90 8.58
N THR A 205 7.41 14.81 9.22
CA THR A 205 7.64 16.26 9.07
C THR A 205 8.70 16.80 10.03
N GLU A 206 8.88 16.19 11.21
CA GLU A 206 9.74 16.70 12.28
C GLU A 206 10.93 15.79 12.64
N TYR A 207 11.00 14.52 12.19
CA TYR A 207 12.02 13.52 12.55
C TYR A 207 12.50 12.65 11.37
N GLU A 208 13.64 13.01 10.79
CA GLU A 208 14.37 12.18 9.79
C GLU A 208 13.59 11.76 8.53
N CYS A 209 12.38 12.28 8.32
CA CYS A 209 11.50 11.93 7.21
C CYS A 209 11.19 10.43 7.13
N ASN A 210 11.10 9.75 8.28
CA ASN A 210 10.87 8.31 8.34
C ASN A 210 9.58 7.98 9.10
N GLY A 211 8.53 7.54 8.39
CA GLY A 211 7.24 7.22 8.98
C GLY A 211 7.20 5.85 9.69
N TRP A 212 8.15 4.97 9.37
CA TRP A 212 8.30 3.67 10.01
C TRP A 212 8.55 3.74 11.52
N VAL A 213 9.24 4.78 11.98
CA VAL A 213 9.59 4.93 13.41
C VAL A 213 8.33 5.08 14.27
N SER A 214 7.30 5.80 13.78
CA SER A 214 6.02 5.90 14.47
C SER A 214 5.37 4.54 14.63
N LEU A 215 5.29 3.77 13.54
CA LEU A 215 4.76 2.41 13.55
C LEU A 215 5.46 1.55 14.61
N VAL A 216 6.80 1.48 14.59
CA VAL A 216 7.56 0.68 15.56
C VAL A 216 7.34 1.16 17.00
N ASN A 217 7.33 2.46 17.25
CA ASN A 217 7.17 3.00 18.59
C ASN A 217 5.77 2.73 19.15
N THR A 218 4.72 2.95 18.36
CA THR A 218 3.34 2.71 18.79
C THR A 218 3.07 1.23 19.04
N PHE A 219 3.76 0.32 18.34
CA PHE A 219 3.60 -1.14 18.54
C PHE A 219 4.42 -1.73 19.67
N ASN A 220 5.34 -0.97 20.27
CA ASN A 220 6.02 -1.35 21.50
C ASN A 220 5.24 -0.95 22.76
N GLU A 221 4.04 -0.40 22.61
CA GLU A 221 3.19 -0.01 23.73
C GLU A 221 2.63 -1.24 24.50
N PRO A 222 2.49 -1.19 25.84
CA PRO A 222 2.16 -2.36 26.66
C PRO A 222 0.78 -2.98 26.41
N TRP A 223 -0.10 -2.28 25.70
CA TRP A 223 -1.43 -2.72 25.34
C TRP A 223 -1.49 -3.36 23.93
N PHE A 224 -0.35 -3.41 23.23
CA PHE A 224 -0.21 -3.96 21.88
C PHE A 224 0.31 -5.40 21.93
N ASP A 225 -0.57 -6.40 21.75
CA ASP A 225 -0.17 -7.81 21.61
C ASP A 225 0.18 -8.11 20.14
N THR A 226 1.46 -7.95 19.82
CA THR A 226 2.02 -8.11 18.47
C THR A 226 1.87 -9.53 17.92
N GLU A 227 1.81 -10.57 18.75
CA GLU A 227 1.60 -11.97 18.30
C GLU A 227 0.14 -12.21 17.86
N SER A 228 -0.81 -11.51 18.49
CA SER A 228 -2.24 -11.60 18.18
C SER A 228 -2.64 -10.83 16.91
N LEU A 229 -1.83 -9.83 16.55
CA LEU A 229 -2.11 -8.82 15.51
C LEU A 229 -1.41 -9.08 14.17
N SER A 230 -0.61 -10.14 14.08
CA SER A 230 0.28 -10.38 12.95
C SER A 230 0.37 -11.83 12.49
N GLY A 231 0.79 -11.99 11.23
CA GLY A 231 0.97 -13.26 10.54
C GLY A 231 2.23 -13.23 9.68
N GLN A 232 2.82 -14.40 9.43
CA GLN A 232 4.01 -14.51 8.59
C GLN A 232 3.73 -13.93 7.20
N ARG A 233 4.56 -12.96 6.79
CA ARG A 233 4.68 -12.53 5.40
C ARG A 233 5.03 -13.73 4.53
N GLN A 234 4.29 -13.89 3.44
CA GLN A 234 4.68 -14.80 2.37
C GLN A 234 5.83 -14.18 1.58
N GLU A 235 6.81 -15.01 1.20
CA GLU A 235 8.11 -14.60 0.66
C GLU A 235 8.05 -13.37 -0.26
N ALA A 236 8.77 -12.31 0.10
CA ALA A 236 9.14 -11.28 -0.85
C ALA A 236 10.14 -11.92 -1.82
N SER A 237 9.75 -12.11 -3.08
CA SER A 237 10.74 -12.44 -4.10
C SER A 237 11.58 -11.19 -4.31
N GLY A 238 12.75 -11.16 -3.67
CA GLY A 238 13.76 -10.16 -3.99
C GLY A 238 13.90 -10.00 -5.50
N TYR A 239 14.05 -8.75 -5.93
CA TYR A 239 14.21 -8.29 -7.30
C TYR A 239 14.94 -9.28 -8.22
N VAL A 240 14.21 -9.87 -9.15
CA VAL A 240 14.77 -10.45 -10.38
C VAL A 240 13.89 -9.94 -11.51
N LEU A 241 14.38 -8.98 -12.30
CA LEU A 241 13.75 -8.53 -13.55
C LEU A 241 13.43 -9.77 -14.41
N PRO A 242 12.18 -10.23 -14.50
CA PRO A 242 11.83 -11.23 -15.48
C PRO A 242 11.68 -10.45 -16.78
N VAL A 243 12.58 -10.62 -17.75
CA VAL A 243 12.36 -10.07 -19.10
C VAL A 243 11.14 -10.79 -19.67
N PRO A 244 9.97 -10.13 -19.79
CA PRO A 244 8.78 -10.80 -20.31
C PRO A 244 9.01 -11.14 -21.78
N ASP A 245 8.56 -12.31 -22.22
CA ASP A 245 8.83 -12.80 -23.58
C ASP A 245 8.35 -11.84 -24.69
N CYS A 246 7.35 -10.99 -24.40
CA CYS A 246 6.89 -9.96 -25.31
C CYS A 246 7.94 -8.86 -25.59
N TYR A 247 8.89 -8.61 -24.67
CA TYR A 247 9.96 -7.64 -24.85
C TYR A 247 11.20 -8.22 -25.57
N LYS A 248 11.37 -9.55 -25.57
CA LYS A 248 12.45 -10.22 -26.33
C LYS A 248 12.30 -10.04 -27.85
N ASN A 249 11.08 -9.85 -28.33
CA ASN A 249 10.77 -9.73 -29.75
C ASN A 249 10.96 -8.31 -30.31
N TRP A 250 11.26 -7.31 -29.48
CA TRP A 250 11.36 -5.90 -29.89
C TRP A 250 12.80 -5.40 -30.02
N GLY A 251 13.80 -6.26 -29.78
CA GLY A 251 15.21 -5.94 -30.06
C GLY A 251 15.80 -4.79 -29.24
N LEU A 252 15.16 -4.43 -28.12
CA LEU A 252 15.69 -3.45 -27.17
C LEU A 252 16.58 -4.21 -26.18
N ASN A 253 17.87 -4.28 -26.51
CA ASN A 253 18.94 -4.64 -25.58
C ASN A 253 19.40 -3.39 -24.83
#